data_AF-A0A1U9NPD8-F1
#
_entry.id   AF-A0A1U9NPD8-F1
#
_cell.length_a   1.000
_cell.length_b   1.000
_cell.length_c   1.000
_cell.angle_alpha   90.00
_cell.angle_beta   90.00
_cell.angle_gamma   90.00
#
_symmetry.space_group_name_H-M   'P 1'
#
loop_
_entity.id
_entity.type
_entity.pdbx_description
1 polymer ?
#
loop_
_entity_poly.entity_id
_entity_poly.type
_entity_poly.pdbx_seq_one_letter_code
_entity_poly.pdbx_strand_id
1 'polypeptide(L)'
;MGRDLRRRLFRLGKKRGPQIGKTKRGKGTKWMVVVDGQGVPLGAHLDSASPSEIKLLEPTIEKIAVPRRGRGRPRKNPTRIVADKGYDSDPLRERLARRNIELICPYRKNNKQKKYHDGRKMRRYKRRWTVERTFAWLGNFRRLVVRYEREIKMYQAFFHIACLIITLRQF
;
A
#
# COMPACT_ATOMS: atom_id res chain seq x y z
N MET A 1 1.25 -48.68 23.98
CA MET A 1 1.49 -47.65 25.02
C MET A 1 2.23 -46.50 24.35
N GLY A 2 1.69 -45.30 24.08
CA GLY A 2 0.61 -44.57 24.74
C GLY A 2 1.20 -43.40 25.52
N ARG A 3 1.01 -42.18 24.98
CA ARG A 3 1.21 -40.83 25.57
C ARG A 3 2.61 -40.24 25.37
N ASP A 4 2.83 -38.99 24.98
CA ASP A 4 1.94 -37.82 24.92
C ASP A 4 2.65 -36.70 24.14
N LEU A 5 2.38 -36.53 22.83
CA LEU A 5 2.72 -35.29 22.13
C LEU A 5 1.67 -34.22 22.53
N ARG A 6 1.71 -33.81 23.81
CA ARG A 6 0.84 -32.74 24.32
C ARG A 6 1.18 -31.45 23.61
N ARG A 7 0.30 -31.08 22.69
CA ARG A 7 -0.37 -29.77 22.67
C ARG A 7 0.28 -28.74 23.59
N ARG A 8 0.97 -27.77 22.99
CA ARG A 8 1.14 -26.35 23.40
C ARG A 8 2.58 -25.87 23.19
N LEU A 9 2.93 -25.64 21.93
CA LEU A 9 3.76 -24.48 21.59
C LEU A 9 2.86 -23.31 21.17
N PHE A 10 1.78 -23.05 21.92
CA PHE A 10 1.25 -21.70 21.97
C PHE A 10 2.24 -20.86 22.78
N ARG A 11 3.35 -20.45 22.13
CA ARG A 11 4.21 -19.39 22.65
C ARG A 11 3.29 -18.19 22.91
N LEU A 12 3.10 -17.83 24.18
CA LEU A 12 2.54 -16.55 24.57
C LEU A 12 3.44 -15.47 23.96
N GLY A 13 2.98 -14.89 22.84
CA GLY A 13 3.78 -13.99 22.05
C GLY A 13 3.93 -12.65 22.74
N LYS A 14 5.19 -12.23 22.98
CA LYS A 14 5.54 -10.82 23.21
C LYS A 14 4.83 -9.98 22.13
N LYS A 15 3.80 -9.23 22.53
CA LYS A 15 2.98 -8.33 21.68
C LYS A 15 2.50 -8.93 20.34
N ARG A 16 1.38 -9.65 20.36
CA ARG A 16 0.35 -9.78 19.30
C ARG A 16 0.79 -10.14 17.85
N GLY A 17 2.03 -10.54 17.58
CA GLY A 17 2.48 -11.02 16.26
C GLY A 17 3.19 -9.95 15.40
N PRO A 18 4.02 -10.36 14.41
CA PRO A 18 4.81 -9.45 13.59
C PRO A 18 3.96 -8.46 12.77
N GLN A 19 4.51 -7.25 12.58
CA GLN A 19 3.90 -6.16 11.81
C GLN A 19 2.50 -5.75 12.27
N ILE A 20 2.28 -5.73 13.59
CA ILE A 20 1.09 -5.14 14.20
C ILE A 20 1.49 -3.85 14.91
N GLY A 21 0.96 -2.72 14.45
CA GLY A 21 1.18 -1.40 15.02
C GLY A 21 -0.05 -0.91 15.80
N LYS A 22 0.16 0.00 16.76
CA LYS A 22 -0.95 0.73 17.40
C LYS A 22 -1.52 1.77 16.43
N THR A 23 -2.84 1.95 16.46
CA THR A 23 -3.59 2.99 15.76
C THR A 23 -4.45 3.77 16.77
N LYS A 24 -5.08 4.87 16.34
CA LYS A 24 -6.03 5.62 17.18
C LYS A 24 -7.23 4.79 17.64
N ARG A 25 -7.62 3.76 16.88
CA ARG A 25 -8.81 2.93 17.11
C ARG A 25 -8.47 1.49 17.51
N GLY A 26 -7.21 1.18 17.81
CA GLY A 26 -6.80 -0.17 18.19
C GLY A 26 -5.42 -0.55 17.67
N LYS A 27 -5.32 -1.70 17.00
CA LYS A 27 -4.08 -2.21 16.41
C LYS A 27 -4.35 -2.76 15.02
N GLY A 28 -3.37 -2.68 14.14
CA GLY A 28 -3.53 -3.20 12.79
C GLY A 28 -2.25 -3.23 11.97
N THR A 29 -2.43 -3.64 10.73
CA THR A 29 -1.46 -3.65 9.64
C THR A 29 -1.96 -2.68 8.58
N LYS A 30 -1.08 -1.83 8.06
CA LYS A 30 -1.39 -0.92 6.96
C LYS A 30 -1.22 -1.65 5.63
N TRP A 31 -2.13 -1.40 4.72
CA TRP A 31 -1.99 -1.78 3.32
C TRP A 31 -1.54 -0.57 2.54
N MET A 32 -0.37 -0.68 1.92
CA MET A 32 0.10 0.29 0.96
C MET A 32 -0.01 -0.35 -0.40
N VAL A 33 -0.75 0.29 -1.32
CA VAL A 33 -1.03 -0.28 -2.64
C VAL A 33 -0.84 0.82 -3.69
N VAL A 34 -0.07 0.52 -4.73
CA VAL A 34 -0.02 1.31 -5.95
C VAL A 34 -0.93 0.65 -6.96
N VAL A 35 -1.87 1.41 -7.50
CA VAL A 35 -2.84 0.95 -8.49
C VAL A 35 -2.64 1.69 -9.82
N ASP A 36 -3.03 1.05 -10.91
CA ASP A 36 -3.04 1.69 -12.22
C ASP A 36 -4.31 2.53 -12.46
N GLY A 37 -4.54 2.97 -13.71
CA GLY A 37 -5.70 3.78 -14.07
C GLY A 37 -7.04 3.04 -14.09
N GLN A 38 -7.03 1.70 -14.07
CA GLN A 38 -8.23 0.85 -14.03
C GLN A 38 -8.49 0.28 -12.62
N GLY A 39 -7.52 0.41 -11.71
CA GLY A 39 -7.60 -0.13 -10.35
C GLY A 39 -6.91 -1.48 -10.20
N VAL A 40 -6.08 -1.90 -11.16
CA VAL A 40 -5.22 -3.08 -11.03
C VAL A 40 -4.10 -2.78 -10.01
N PRO A 41 -3.97 -3.58 -8.94
CA PRO A 41 -2.84 -3.46 -8.03
C PRO A 41 -1.52 -3.80 -8.73
N LEU A 42 -0.60 -2.83 -8.81
CA LEU A 42 0.71 -2.99 -9.45
C LEU A 42 1.85 -3.29 -8.46
N GLY A 43 1.68 -2.88 -7.20
CA GLY A 43 2.65 -3.09 -6.14
C GLY A 43 1.98 -2.93 -4.78
N ALA A 44 2.32 -3.81 -3.84
CA ALA A 44 1.73 -3.82 -2.51
C ALA A 44 2.79 -4.03 -1.42
N HIS A 45 2.69 -3.27 -0.33
CA HIS A 45 3.52 -3.37 0.85
C HIS A 45 2.64 -3.40 2.10
N LEU A 46 2.86 -4.40 2.94
CA LEU A 46 2.18 -4.54 4.23
C LEU A 46 3.17 -4.18 5.33
N ASP A 47 2.72 -3.33 6.26
CA ASP A 47 3.53 -2.92 7.40
C ASP A 47 2.70 -2.77 8.66
N SER A 48 3.36 -2.69 9.81
CA SER A 48 2.73 -2.24 11.05
C SER A 48 1.99 -0.91 10.84
N ALA A 49 0.91 -0.69 11.57
CA ALA A 49 0.13 0.54 11.40
C ALA A 49 0.74 1.81 12.04
N SER A 50 1.95 1.71 12.62
CA SER A 50 2.58 2.81 13.36
C SER A 50 3.39 3.79 12.48
N PRO A 51 4.21 3.36 11.51
CA PRO A 51 4.93 4.26 10.61
C PRO A 51 3.99 5.19 9.82
N SER A 52 4.49 6.39 9.52
CA SER A 52 3.80 7.33 8.62
C SER A 52 3.79 6.77 7.20
N GLU A 53 2.67 6.95 6.50
CA GLU A 53 2.47 6.49 5.12
C GLU A 53 3.50 7.07 4.14
N ILE A 54 3.97 8.31 4.39
CA ILE A 54 5.05 8.94 3.62
C ILE A 54 6.32 8.07 3.61
N LYS A 55 6.65 7.44 4.74
CA LYS A 55 7.83 6.56 4.85
C LYS A 55 7.64 5.22 4.13
N LEU A 56 6.39 4.79 3.98
CA LEU A 56 6.05 3.51 3.37
C LEU A 56 5.86 3.61 1.85
N LEU A 57 5.73 4.82 1.28
CA LEU A 57 5.50 5.01 -0.14
C LEU A 57 6.61 4.42 -1.01
N GLU A 58 7.86 4.77 -0.73
CA GLU A 58 9.02 4.32 -1.52
C GLU A 58 9.19 2.79 -1.50
N PRO A 59 9.14 2.11 -0.33
CA PRO A 59 9.07 0.65 -0.26
C PRO A 59 7.95 0.05 -1.08
N THR A 60 6.79 0.72 -1.16
CA THR A 60 5.65 0.26 -1.96
C THR A 60 5.92 0.37 -3.46
N ILE A 61 6.52 1.48 -3.91
CA ILE A 61 6.89 1.68 -5.32
C ILE A 61 7.93 0.64 -5.75
N GLU A 62 8.85 0.25 -4.88
CA GLU A 62 9.85 -0.79 -5.17
C GLU A 62 9.26 -2.17 -5.46
N LYS A 63 8.02 -2.43 -5.01
CA LYS A 63 7.29 -3.67 -5.31
C LYS A 63 6.64 -3.68 -6.68
N ILE A 64 6.66 -2.56 -7.41
CA ILE A 64 6.10 -2.49 -8.77
C ILE A 64 7.01 -3.26 -9.73
N ALA A 65 6.40 -4.19 -10.47
CA ALA A 65 7.06 -4.93 -11.54
C ALA A 65 6.07 -5.21 -12.67
N VAL A 66 5.93 -4.25 -13.59
CA VAL A 66 5.00 -4.39 -14.73
C VAL A 66 5.75 -4.98 -15.93
N PRO A 67 5.35 -6.15 -16.46
CA PRO A 67 5.97 -6.74 -17.64
C PRO A 67 5.79 -5.82 -18.86
N ARG A 68 6.76 -5.86 -19.77
CA ARG A 68 6.71 -5.14 -21.04
C ARG A 68 6.19 -6.06 -22.14
N ARG A 69 5.57 -5.49 -23.17
CA ARG A 69 5.32 -6.21 -24.43
C ARG A 69 6.67 -6.38 -25.12
N GLY A 70 7.24 -7.58 -25.11
CA GLY A 70 8.55 -7.91 -25.68
C GLY A 70 9.67 -8.13 -24.65
N ARG A 71 10.92 -8.23 -25.13
CA ARG A 71 12.11 -8.48 -24.29
C ARG A 71 12.47 -7.27 -23.43
N GLY A 72 13.02 -7.51 -22.24
CA GLY A 72 13.59 -6.48 -21.37
C GLY A 72 13.10 -6.53 -19.92
N ARG A 73 13.69 -5.69 -19.07
CA ARG A 73 13.36 -5.64 -17.63
C ARG A 73 11.95 -5.09 -17.40
N PRO A 74 11.17 -5.63 -16.44
CA PRO A 74 9.90 -5.06 -16.02
C PRO A 74 10.02 -3.58 -15.66
N ARG A 75 9.00 -2.79 -16.00
CA ARG A 75 8.93 -1.38 -15.60
C ARG A 75 8.66 -1.30 -14.09
N LYS A 76 9.54 -0.61 -13.37
CA LYS A 76 9.45 -0.42 -11.91
C LYS A 76 9.01 0.98 -11.49
N ASN A 77 9.38 2.02 -12.24
CA ASN A 77 9.05 3.40 -11.88
C ASN A 77 7.78 3.86 -12.64
N PRO A 78 6.72 4.29 -11.92
CA PRO A 78 5.60 5.00 -12.52
C PRO A 78 6.02 6.41 -12.90
N THR A 79 5.45 6.97 -13.98
CA THR A 79 5.73 8.36 -14.37
C THR A 79 5.13 9.37 -13.38
N ARG A 80 4.00 9.02 -12.77
CA ARG A 80 3.23 9.89 -11.87
C ARG A 80 2.60 9.06 -10.77
N ILE A 81 2.51 9.63 -9.58
CA ILE A 81 1.78 9.06 -8.45
C ILE A 81 0.75 10.08 -8.00
N VAL A 82 -0.52 9.66 -7.93
CA VAL A 82 -1.59 10.44 -7.32
C VAL A 82 -1.80 9.92 -5.91
N ALA A 83 -1.62 10.77 -4.91
CA ALA A 83 -1.68 10.38 -3.50
C ALA A 83 -2.50 11.37 -2.67
N ASP A 84 -2.86 10.97 -1.46
CA ASP A 84 -3.56 11.84 -0.52
C ASP A 84 -2.75 13.09 -0.17
N LYS A 85 -3.45 14.11 0.30
CA LYS A 85 -2.91 15.28 0.99
C LYS A 85 -1.98 14.91 2.16
N GLY A 86 -2.19 13.74 2.77
CA GLY A 86 -1.28 13.15 3.76
C GLY A 86 0.15 12.95 3.24
N TYR A 87 0.36 12.87 1.94
CA TYR A 87 1.68 12.69 1.32
C TYR A 87 2.37 14.01 0.94
N ASP A 88 1.77 15.17 1.25
CA ASP A 88 2.41 16.46 1.01
C ASP A 88 3.69 16.62 1.86
N SER A 89 4.84 16.54 1.19
CA SER A 89 6.17 16.61 1.79
C SER A 89 7.21 16.97 0.72
N ASP A 90 7.89 18.11 0.88
CA ASP A 90 8.92 18.54 -0.08
C ASP A 90 10.10 17.56 -0.19
N PRO A 91 10.65 17.01 0.91
CA PRO A 91 11.68 15.98 0.81
C PRO A 91 11.21 14.73 0.05
N LEU A 92 9.93 14.35 0.18
CA LEU A 92 9.37 13.24 -0.61
C LEU A 92 9.29 13.59 -2.09
N ARG A 93 8.82 14.79 -2.43
CA ARG A 93 8.75 15.29 -3.81
C ARG A 93 10.12 15.26 -4.47
N GLU A 94 11.16 15.72 -3.77
CA GLU A 94 12.54 15.71 -4.29
C GLU A 94 13.06 14.28 -4.51
N ARG A 95 12.87 13.36 -3.55
CA ARG A 95 13.31 11.96 -3.72
C ARG A 95 12.59 11.27 -4.88
N LEU A 96 11.29 11.53 -5.07
CA LEU A 96 10.54 11.01 -6.21
C LEU A 96 10.96 11.66 -7.53
N ALA A 97 11.22 12.97 -7.54
CA ALA A 97 11.72 13.67 -8.72
C ALA A 97 13.08 13.13 -9.19
N ARG A 98 14.00 12.80 -8.27
CA ARG A 98 15.27 12.11 -8.58
C ARG A 98 15.06 10.75 -9.26
N ARG A 99 13.90 10.12 -9.06
CA ARG A 99 13.50 8.85 -9.71
C ARG A 99 12.69 9.06 -11.00
N ASN A 100 12.55 10.31 -11.47
CA ASN A 100 11.66 10.71 -12.56
C ASN A 100 10.17 10.37 -12.29
N ILE A 101 9.75 10.47 -11.02
CA ILE A 101 8.38 10.23 -10.58
C ILE A 101 7.78 11.55 -10.09
N GLU A 102 6.69 11.99 -10.73
CA GLU A 102 5.97 13.19 -10.32
C GLU A 102 4.89 12.86 -9.27
N LEU A 103 5.01 13.46 -8.08
CA LEU A 103 4.01 13.33 -7.02
C LEU A 103 2.90 14.38 -7.16
N ILE A 104 1.67 13.92 -7.34
CA ILE A 104 0.45 14.73 -7.41
C ILE A 104 -0.35 14.49 -6.14
N CYS A 105 -0.28 15.43 -5.21
CA CYS A 105 -1.12 15.44 -4.01
C CYS A 105 -1.49 16.89 -3.64
N PRO A 106 -2.67 17.13 -3.04
CA PRO A 106 -3.05 18.43 -2.54
C PRO A 106 -2.14 18.89 -1.41
N TYR A 107 -1.95 20.19 -1.28
CA TYR A 107 -1.17 20.77 -0.19
C TYR A 107 -1.90 20.68 1.14
N ARG A 108 -1.14 20.41 2.21
CA ARG A 108 -1.60 20.58 3.60
C ARG A 108 -1.97 22.04 3.87
N LYS A 109 -2.98 22.28 4.71
CA LYS A 109 -3.48 23.66 4.97
C LYS A 109 -2.38 24.56 5.54
N ASN A 110 -1.43 23.99 6.28
CA ASN A 110 -0.29 24.68 6.87
C ASN A 110 0.90 24.86 5.90
N ASN A 111 0.86 24.29 4.69
CA ASN A 111 1.89 24.50 3.69
C ASN A 111 1.62 25.83 2.96
N LYS A 112 2.29 26.89 3.41
CA LYS A 112 2.14 28.25 2.86
C LYS A 112 2.86 28.44 1.52
N GLN A 113 3.83 27.58 1.20
CA GLN A 113 4.64 27.68 -0.01
C GLN A 113 4.17 26.62 -1.02
N LYS A 114 3.17 26.97 -1.84
CA LYS A 114 2.59 26.10 -2.87
C LYS A 114 3.52 25.94 -4.11
N LYS A 115 4.81 25.68 -3.89
CA LYS A 115 5.89 25.75 -4.91
C LYS A 115 5.65 24.91 -6.16
N TYR A 116 4.98 23.77 -6.04
CA TYR A 116 4.72 22.83 -7.13
C TYR A 116 3.26 22.85 -7.63
N HIS A 117 2.49 23.91 -7.33
CA HIS A 117 1.07 23.98 -7.66
C HIS A 117 0.82 24.40 -9.12
N ASP A 118 1.00 23.47 -10.04
CA ASP A 118 0.49 23.62 -11.40
C ASP A 118 -0.96 23.11 -11.47
N GLY A 119 -1.90 24.01 -11.74
CA GLY A 119 -3.31 23.69 -11.88
C GLY A 119 -3.59 22.62 -12.95
N ARG A 120 -2.79 22.57 -14.03
CA ARG A 120 -2.93 21.54 -15.09
C ARG A 120 -2.59 20.16 -14.57
N LYS A 121 -1.54 20.04 -13.76
CA LYS A 121 -1.15 18.77 -13.11
C LYS A 121 -2.19 18.34 -12.07
N MET A 122 -2.71 19.31 -11.30
CA MET A 122 -3.69 19.04 -10.25
C MET A 122 -5.03 18.50 -10.78
N ARG A 123 -5.41 18.79 -12.03
CA ARG A 123 -6.59 18.17 -12.67
C ARG A 123 -6.54 16.63 -12.67
N ARG A 124 -5.35 16.03 -12.59
CA ARG A 124 -5.20 14.57 -12.50
C ARG A 124 -5.55 14.01 -11.13
N TYR A 125 -5.60 14.84 -10.08
CA TYR A 125 -6.00 14.41 -8.75
C TYR A 125 -7.40 13.78 -8.73
N LYS A 126 -8.29 14.15 -9.67
CA LYS A 126 -9.58 13.48 -9.86
C LYS A 126 -9.47 11.96 -10.03
N ARG A 127 -8.36 11.45 -10.56
CA ARG A 127 -8.11 10.01 -10.74
C ARG A 127 -7.91 9.26 -9.42
N ARG A 128 -7.77 9.97 -8.30
CA ARG A 128 -7.70 9.39 -6.95
C ARG A 128 -8.89 8.49 -6.64
N TRP A 129 -10.07 8.76 -7.21
CA TRP A 129 -11.24 7.90 -7.01
C TRP A 129 -10.93 6.42 -7.33
N THR A 130 -10.06 6.15 -8.30
CA THR A 130 -9.63 4.78 -8.68
C THR A 130 -8.94 4.06 -7.52
N VAL A 131 -8.12 4.79 -6.78
CA VAL A 131 -7.44 4.29 -5.57
C VAL A 131 -8.49 3.96 -4.51
N GLU A 132 -9.39 4.91 -4.22
CA GLU A 132 -10.44 4.74 -3.20
C GLU A 132 -11.36 3.56 -3.52
N ARG A 133 -11.76 3.41 -4.78
CA ARG A 133 -12.55 2.26 -5.26
C ARG A 133 -11.80 0.93 -5.04
N THR A 134 -10.50 0.89 -5.38
CA THR A 134 -9.69 -0.32 -5.20
C THR A 134 -9.56 -0.70 -3.72
N PHE A 135 -9.37 0.28 -2.83
CA PHE A 135 -9.37 0.04 -1.39
C PHE A 135 -10.75 -0.41 -0.88
N ALA A 136 -11.85 0.10 -1.42
CA ALA A 136 -13.19 -0.38 -1.10
C ALA A 136 -13.37 -1.85 -1.50
N TRP A 137 -12.91 -2.25 -2.69
CA TRP A 137 -12.91 -3.65 -3.11
C TRP A 137 -12.06 -4.54 -2.20
N LEU A 138 -10.86 -4.11 -1.82
CA LEU A 138 -10.03 -4.82 -0.84
C LEU A 138 -10.75 -4.95 0.51
N GLY A 139 -11.50 -3.91 0.91
CA GLY A 139 -12.32 -3.89 2.12
C GLY A 139 -13.51 -4.87 2.10
N ASN A 140 -13.96 -5.32 0.93
CA ASN A 140 -15.04 -6.32 0.83
C ASN A 140 -14.57 -7.73 1.23
N PHE A 141 -13.26 -7.98 1.24
CA PHE A 141 -12.71 -9.26 1.71
C PHE A 141 -12.62 -9.25 3.23
N ARG A 142 -13.61 -9.85 3.90
CA ARG A 142 -13.69 -9.93 5.38
C ARG A 142 -12.39 -10.42 6.03
N ARG A 143 -11.68 -11.34 5.37
CA ARG A 143 -10.39 -11.89 5.83
C ARG A 143 -9.27 -10.85 5.90
N LEU A 144 -9.35 -9.79 5.10
CA LEU A 144 -8.39 -8.69 5.14
C LEU A 144 -8.76 -7.70 6.25
N VAL A 145 -10.03 -7.31 6.35
CA VAL A 145 -10.50 -6.29 7.31
C VAL A 145 -10.16 -6.68 8.75
N VAL A 146 -10.40 -7.94 9.12
CA VAL A 146 -10.01 -8.49 10.43
C VAL A 146 -8.88 -9.48 10.21
N ARG A 147 -7.67 -9.12 10.68
CA ARG A 147 -6.51 -10.01 10.63
C ARG A 147 -6.62 -11.08 11.73
N TYR A 148 -6.81 -12.32 11.32
CA TYR A 148 -6.82 -13.49 12.21
C TYR A 148 -5.43 -14.17 12.27
N GLU A 149 -4.60 -13.91 11.27
CA GLU A 149 -3.30 -14.54 11.09
C GLU A 149 -2.27 -13.96 12.05
N ARG A 150 -1.66 -14.84 12.84
CA ARG A 150 -0.51 -14.49 13.67
C ARG A 150 0.69 -14.09 12.80
N GLU A 151 0.96 -14.85 11.75
CA GLU A 151 2.09 -14.59 10.85
C GLU A 151 1.72 -13.63 9.72
N ILE A 152 2.63 -12.69 9.44
CA ILE A 152 2.43 -11.73 8.36
C ILE A 152 2.42 -12.39 6.98
N LYS A 153 3.23 -13.43 6.77
CA LYS A 153 3.33 -14.11 5.47
C LYS A 153 1.98 -14.69 5.03
N MET A 154 1.24 -15.30 5.97
CA MET A 154 -0.11 -15.82 5.71
C MET A 154 -1.09 -14.70 5.37
N TYR A 155 -1.06 -13.60 6.14
CA TYR A 155 -1.90 -12.43 5.85
C TYR A 155 -1.58 -11.82 4.48
N GLN A 156 -0.29 -11.74 4.13
CA GLN A 156 0.17 -11.27 2.83
C GLN A 156 -0.28 -12.18 1.69
N ALA A 157 -0.31 -13.51 1.89
CA ALA A 157 -0.85 -14.44 0.90
C ALA A 157 -2.34 -14.17 0.62
N PHE A 158 -3.17 -14.01 1.67
CA PHE A 158 -4.58 -13.63 1.49
C PHE A 158 -4.74 -12.27 0.81
N PHE A 159 -3.88 -11.31 1.15
CA PHE A 159 -3.86 -10.00 0.50
C PHE A 159 -3.60 -10.12 -1.01
N HIS A 160 -2.60 -10.92 -1.40
CA HIS A 160 -2.29 -11.16 -2.82
C HIS A 160 -3.41 -11.92 -3.55
N ILE A 161 -4.07 -12.88 -2.90
CA ILE A 161 -5.26 -13.56 -3.45
C ILE A 161 -6.37 -12.54 -3.72
N ALA A 162 -6.62 -11.60 -2.81
CA ALA A 162 -7.61 -10.55 -3.05
C ALA A 162 -7.23 -9.63 -4.23
N CYS A 163 -5.95 -9.23 -4.34
CA CYS A 163 -5.45 -8.49 -5.49
C CYS A 163 -5.61 -9.26 -6.80
N LEU A 164 -5.35 -10.57 -6.80
CA LEU A 164 -5.57 -11.45 -7.94
C LEU A 164 -7.04 -11.46 -8.35
N ILE A 165 -7.96 -11.69 -7.41
CA ILE A 165 -9.41 -11.69 -7.68
C ILE A 165 -9.88 -10.35 -8.23
N ILE A 166 -9.40 -9.22 -7.68
CA ILE A 166 -9.71 -7.88 -8.20
C ILE A 166 -9.24 -7.76 -9.65
N THR A 167 -8.02 -8.20 -9.95
CA THR A 167 -7.44 -8.12 -11.29
C THR A 167 -8.23 -8.99 -12.28
N LEU A 168 -8.56 -10.22 -11.92
CA LEU A 168 -9.31 -11.15 -12.77
C LEU A 168 -10.74 -10.69 -13.07
N ARG A 169 -11.35 -9.84 -12.24
CA ARG A 169 -12.68 -9.27 -12.50
C ARG A 169 -12.68 -8.11 -13.48
N GLN A 170 -11.51 -7.58 -13.84
CA GLN A 170 -11.38 -6.47 -14.80
C GLN A 170 -11.17 -6.94 -16.23
N PHE A 171 -10.86 -8.22 -16.41
CA PHE A 171 -10.72 -8.90 -17.70
C PHE A 171 -11.91 -9.84 -17.90
#